data_AF-A0A857MK17-F1
#
_entry.id   AF-A0A857MK17-F1
#
_cell.length_a   1.000
_cell.length_b   1.000
_cell.length_c   1.000
_cell.angle_alpha   90.00
_cell.angle_beta   90.00
_cell.angle_gamma   90.00
#
_symmetry.space_group_name_H-M   'P 1'
#
loop_
_entity.id
_entity.type
_entity.pdbx_description
1 polymer ?
#
loop_
_entity_poly.entity_id
_entity_poly.type
_entity_poly.pdbx_seq_one_letter_code
_entity_poly.pdbx_strand_id
1 'polypeptide(L)'
;MYSGTTFRTKSGRLMGVHQRIDRVARRHIASHLPSAFQFPTYRDIVHFEGKNGPDGIKRKSPAVDEPWHYINPDDPSDTALLDMIDEHIANLSEALRMENYYRAAFEAAWMAHAITDGLTPAHHYPFEEKLEELRGEGLETRNSAKDKLVLPGTTARMRIKNNWEFWGAKGVMTTHLAFELGVATTLSGAALDGIHRFDEADIAELRQDGFRAVFLHILHDVHTMGMYDEFGQKGWTRHLARETKRELVPLIVRAVCMGWYAAIIQAQES
;
A
#
# COMPACT_ATOMS: atom_id res chain seq x y z
N MET A 1 8.27 20.56 -25.62
CA MET A 1 9.68 20.88 -25.29
C MET A 1 9.73 21.52 -23.92
N TYR A 2 10.76 21.18 -23.12
CA TYR A 2 11.15 21.55 -21.74
C TYR A 2 10.61 22.88 -21.17
N SER A 3 10.34 23.08 -19.88
CA SER A 3 11.16 22.80 -18.69
C SER A 3 10.27 23.03 -17.43
N GLY A 4 10.21 22.12 -16.46
CA GLY A 4 10.99 22.26 -15.22
C GLY A 4 10.18 22.96 -14.13
N THR A 5 9.52 22.21 -13.24
CA THR A 5 10.01 22.12 -11.86
C THR A 5 10.05 20.66 -11.37
N THR A 6 11.23 20.10 -11.50
CA THR A 6 11.74 18.92 -10.80
C THR A 6 11.97 19.23 -9.33
N PHE A 7 10.93 19.15 -8.49
CA PHE A 7 11.15 18.91 -7.06
C PHE A 7 11.13 17.40 -6.80
N ARG A 8 12.33 16.82 -7.02
CA ARG A 8 12.83 15.49 -6.62
C ARG A 8 12.13 14.23 -7.18
N THR A 9 12.91 13.49 -7.96
CA THR A 9 12.84 12.06 -8.29
C THR A 9 12.86 11.09 -7.09
N LYS A 10 12.69 11.56 -5.85
CA LYS A 10 12.82 10.74 -4.64
C LYS A 10 11.51 10.09 -4.15
N SER A 11 10.33 10.57 -4.57
CA SER A 11 9.06 9.85 -4.33
C SER A 11 8.98 8.54 -5.13
N GLY A 12 9.74 8.43 -6.24
CA GLY A 12 9.81 7.22 -7.05
C GLY A 12 10.46 6.01 -6.35
N ARG A 13 11.05 6.18 -5.16
CA ARG A 13 11.60 5.06 -4.38
C ARG A 13 10.52 4.26 -3.67
N LEU A 14 9.44 4.90 -3.20
CA LEU A 14 8.28 4.21 -2.64
C LEU A 14 7.50 3.48 -3.73
N MET A 15 7.26 4.15 -4.85
CA MET A 15 6.79 3.49 -6.08
C MET A 15 7.70 2.29 -6.42
N GLY A 16 9.03 2.43 -6.27
CA GLY A 16 9.96 1.33 -6.48
C GLY A 16 9.83 0.15 -5.50
N VAL A 17 9.19 0.31 -4.35
CA VAL A 17 8.88 -0.80 -3.42
C VAL A 17 7.69 -1.60 -3.94
N HIS A 18 6.58 -0.94 -4.28
CA HIS A 18 5.38 -1.57 -4.85
C HIS A 18 5.72 -2.40 -6.08
N GLN A 19 6.40 -1.79 -7.05
CA GLN A 19 6.85 -2.45 -8.27
C GLN A 19 7.73 -3.69 -8.02
N ARG A 20 8.51 -3.67 -6.94
CA ARG A 20 9.36 -4.81 -6.57
C ARG A 20 8.57 -5.93 -5.91
N ILE A 21 7.58 -5.59 -5.09
CA ILE A 21 6.62 -6.55 -4.53
C ILE A 21 5.86 -7.21 -5.67
N ASP A 22 5.29 -6.44 -6.60
CA ASP A 22 4.56 -6.95 -7.76
C ASP A 22 5.40 -7.92 -8.59
N ARG A 23 6.66 -7.54 -8.87
CA ARG A 23 7.58 -8.38 -9.63
C ARG A 23 7.83 -9.72 -8.95
N VAL A 24 8.01 -9.70 -7.63
CA VAL A 24 8.27 -10.91 -6.84
C VAL A 24 7.01 -11.76 -6.78
N ALA A 25 5.87 -11.17 -6.42
CA ALA A 25 4.58 -11.84 -6.36
C ALA A 25 4.20 -12.48 -7.70
N ARG A 26 4.41 -11.76 -8.81
CA ARG A 26 4.04 -12.23 -10.15
C ARG A 26 4.86 -13.43 -10.57
N ARG A 27 6.14 -13.45 -10.17
CA ARG A 27 7.03 -14.58 -10.39
C ARG A 27 6.58 -15.79 -9.56
N HIS A 28 6.16 -15.58 -8.31
CA HIS A 28 5.74 -16.66 -7.42
C HIS A 28 4.43 -17.31 -7.85
N ILE A 29 3.41 -16.55 -8.23
CA ILE A 29 2.16 -17.15 -8.71
C ILE A 29 2.33 -17.89 -10.05
N ALA A 30 3.35 -17.55 -10.84
CA ALA A 30 3.56 -18.10 -12.19
C ALA A 30 3.66 -19.63 -12.20
N SER A 31 4.27 -20.24 -11.18
CA SER A 31 4.42 -21.70 -11.07
C SER A 31 3.13 -22.42 -10.69
N HIS A 32 2.12 -21.67 -10.25
CA HIS A 32 0.84 -22.18 -9.76
C HIS A 32 -0.32 -21.84 -10.70
N LEU A 33 -0.03 -21.17 -11.82
CA LEU A 33 -1.01 -20.91 -12.85
C LEU A 33 -1.40 -22.24 -13.54
N PRO A 34 -2.69 -22.50 -13.75
CA PRO A 34 -3.14 -23.62 -14.57
C PRO A 34 -2.53 -23.54 -15.98
N SER A 35 -2.28 -24.68 -16.62
CA SER A 35 -1.47 -24.79 -17.85
C SER A 35 -1.96 -23.96 -19.06
N ALA A 36 -3.25 -23.59 -19.09
CA ALA A 36 -3.84 -22.76 -20.14
C ALA A 36 -4.29 -21.36 -19.64
N PHE A 37 -4.05 -21.06 -18.36
CA PHE A 37 -4.49 -19.82 -17.74
C PHE A 37 -3.47 -18.72 -17.98
N GLN A 38 -3.88 -17.63 -18.63
CA GLN A 38 -3.04 -16.46 -18.80
C GLN A 38 -3.32 -15.45 -17.69
N PHE A 39 -2.25 -14.90 -17.12
CA PHE A 39 -2.31 -13.82 -16.15
C PHE A 39 -1.41 -12.67 -16.63
N PRO A 40 -1.83 -11.40 -16.45
CA PRO A 40 -1.07 -10.22 -16.87
C PRO A 40 0.43 -10.32 -16.58
N THR A 41 1.29 -9.88 -17.51
CA THR A 41 2.72 -9.90 -17.25
C THR A 41 3.08 -8.82 -16.22
N TYR A 42 4.24 -8.94 -15.57
CA TYR A 42 4.73 -7.89 -14.68
C TYR A 42 4.80 -6.52 -15.39
N ARG A 43 5.16 -6.49 -16.68
CA ARG A 43 5.22 -5.25 -17.46
C ARG A 43 3.85 -4.61 -17.63
N ASP A 44 2.80 -5.41 -17.77
CA ASP A 44 1.43 -4.93 -17.91
C ASP A 44 0.89 -4.42 -16.57
N ILE A 45 1.16 -5.15 -15.47
CA ILE A 45 0.76 -4.73 -14.12
C ILE A 45 1.41 -3.39 -13.77
N VAL A 46 2.73 -3.29 -13.92
CA VAL A 46 3.48 -2.07 -13.55
C VAL A 46 3.17 -0.87 -14.44
N HIS A 47 2.47 -1.06 -15.56
CA HIS A 47 1.95 0.04 -16.38
C HIS A 47 0.95 0.91 -15.60
N PHE A 48 0.19 0.29 -14.69
CA PHE A 48 -0.82 0.92 -13.85
C PHE A 48 -0.30 1.29 -12.46
N GLU A 49 1.02 1.33 -12.30
CA GLU A 49 1.67 1.79 -11.08
C GLU A 49 2.17 3.24 -11.20
N GLY A 50 2.52 3.84 -10.07
CA GLY A 50 3.10 5.19 -10.02
C GLY A 50 2.22 6.26 -10.67
N LYS A 51 2.68 6.92 -11.75
CA LYS A 51 1.95 8.06 -12.37
C LYS A 51 0.63 7.67 -13.05
N ASN A 52 0.47 6.39 -13.39
CA ASN A 52 -0.72 5.84 -14.02
C ASN A 52 -1.59 5.07 -13.02
N GLY A 53 -1.13 4.95 -11.78
CA GLY A 53 -1.79 4.21 -10.71
C GLY A 53 -2.37 5.09 -9.61
N PRO A 54 -2.69 4.47 -8.45
CA PRO A 54 -3.27 5.13 -7.28
C PRO A 54 -2.55 6.43 -6.88
N ASP A 55 -1.22 6.38 -6.75
CA ASP A 55 -0.39 7.53 -6.40
C ASP A 55 -0.42 8.67 -7.44
N GLY A 56 -0.69 8.32 -8.70
CA GLY A 56 -0.83 9.27 -9.79
C GLY A 56 -2.12 10.08 -9.69
N ILE A 57 -3.21 9.47 -9.19
CA ILE A 57 -4.50 10.12 -8.98
C ILE A 57 -4.45 11.07 -7.80
N LYS A 58 -3.82 10.67 -6.67
CA LYS A 58 -3.60 11.55 -5.51
C LYS A 58 -2.91 12.87 -5.86
N ARG A 59 -2.11 12.87 -6.93
CA ARG A 59 -1.45 14.08 -7.45
C ARG A 59 -2.30 14.87 -8.44
N LYS A 60 -3.22 14.22 -9.15
CA LYS A 60 -4.02 14.80 -10.24
C LYS A 60 -5.39 15.31 -9.77
N SER A 61 -6.00 14.65 -8.78
CA SER A 61 -7.34 14.95 -8.24
C SER A 61 -7.32 14.96 -6.71
N PRO A 62 -6.81 16.03 -6.07
CA PRO A 62 -6.77 16.13 -4.62
C PRO A 62 -8.18 16.07 -4.00
N ALA A 63 -8.39 15.20 -3.01
CA ALA A 63 -9.65 15.01 -2.28
C ALA A 63 -10.85 14.52 -3.11
N VAL A 64 -10.63 14.04 -4.35
CA VAL A 64 -11.68 13.45 -5.20
C VAL A 64 -11.16 12.09 -5.67
N ASP A 65 -11.86 11.02 -5.29
CA ASP A 65 -11.54 9.63 -5.64
C ASP A 65 -10.08 9.24 -5.30
N GLU A 66 -9.52 9.82 -4.23
CA GLU A 66 -8.22 9.40 -3.73
C GLU A 66 -8.39 8.05 -3.06
N PRO A 67 -7.75 6.97 -3.57
CA PRO A 67 -7.85 5.70 -2.91
C PRO A 67 -7.28 5.87 -1.48
N TRP A 68 -8.15 5.57 -0.53
CA TRP A 68 -7.94 5.73 0.90
C TRP A 68 -7.20 4.49 1.38
N HIS A 69 -5.99 4.66 1.90
CA HIS A 69 -5.05 3.56 2.11
C HIS A 69 -4.77 3.26 3.59
N TYR A 70 -5.49 3.90 4.50
CA TYR A 70 -5.38 3.64 5.94
C TYR A 70 -6.39 2.58 6.34
N ILE A 71 -6.01 1.76 7.31
CA ILE A 71 -6.89 0.81 7.97
C ILE A 71 -6.51 0.79 9.45
N ASN A 72 -7.49 0.87 10.33
CA ASN A 72 -7.30 0.71 11.77
C ASN A 72 -7.46 -0.78 12.15
N PRO A 73 -6.37 -1.50 12.49
CA PRO A 73 -6.46 -2.91 12.85
C PRO A 73 -7.24 -3.16 14.14
N ASP A 74 -7.43 -2.15 14.99
CA ASP A 74 -8.17 -2.27 16.25
C ASP A 74 -9.68 -1.96 16.11
N ASP A 75 -10.11 -1.44 14.96
CA ASP A 75 -11.52 -1.14 14.68
C ASP A 75 -12.10 -2.14 13.67
N PRO A 76 -12.88 -3.15 14.12
CA PRO A 76 -13.48 -4.13 13.22
C PRO A 76 -14.54 -3.53 12.28
N SER A 77 -14.96 -2.28 12.49
CA SER A 77 -15.88 -1.56 11.61
C SER A 77 -15.16 -0.79 10.50
N ASP A 78 -13.83 -0.66 10.54
CA ASP A 78 -13.03 -0.05 9.48
C ASP A 78 -12.80 -1.06 8.34
N THR A 79 -13.83 -1.25 7.51
CA THR A 79 -13.83 -2.24 6.42
C THR A 79 -13.55 -1.66 5.05
N ALA A 80 -13.41 -0.34 4.91
CA ALA A 80 -13.39 0.32 3.60
C ALA A 80 -12.28 -0.22 2.68
N LEU A 81 -11.07 -0.43 3.21
CA LEU A 81 -9.97 -1.03 2.46
C LEU A 81 -10.26 -2.50 2.10
N LEU A 82 -10.86 -3.25 3.02
CA LEU A 82 -11.21 -4.66 2.80
C LEU A 82 -12.27 -4.79 1.70
N ASP A 83 -13.24 -3.87 1.66
CA ASP A 83 -14.29 -3.84 0.64
C ASP A 83 -13.68 -3.51 -0.72
N MET A 84 -12.77 -2.53 -0.78
CA MET A 84 -12.03 -2.20 -2.01
C MET A 84 -11.21 -3.39 -2.53
N ILE A 85 -10.53 -4.13 -1.66
CA ILE A 85 -9.76 -5.30 -2.08
C ILE A 85 -10.70 -6.41 -2.62
N ASP A 86 -11.81 -6.69 -1.93
CA ASP A 86 -12.81 -7.66 -2.39
C ASP A 86 -13.40 -7.28 -3.76
N GLU A 87 -13.67 -6.00 -3.99
CA GLU A 87 -14.10 -5.48 -5.29
C GLU A 87 -13.04 -5.70 -6.38
N HIS A 88 -11.77 -5.42 -6.09
CA HIS A 88 -10.69 -5.68 -7.05
C HIS A 88 -10.51 -7.18 -7.34
N ILE A 89 -10.71 -8.07 -6.36
CA ILE A 89 -10.71 -9.52 -6.57
C ILE A 89 -11.81 -9.93 -7.55
N ALA A 90 -13.04 -9.48 -7.30
CA ALA A 90 -14.19 -9.80 -8.15
C ALA A 90 -14.01 -9.25 -9.58
N ASN A 91 -13.54 -8.01 -9.71
CA ASN A 91 -13.34 -7.37 -11.01
C ASN A 91 -12.15 -8.00 -11.77
N LEU A 92 -11.07 -8.38 -11.09
CA LEU A 92 -9.95 -9.10 -11.68
C LEU A 92 -10.40 -10.46 -12.18
N SER A 93 -11.19 -11.19 -11.38
CA SER A 93 -11.76 -12.48 -11.76
C SER A 93 -12.58 -12.37 -13.05
N GLU A 94 -13.50 -11.40 -13.13
CA GLU A 94 -14.31 -11.20 -14.33
C GLU A 94 -13.46 -10.75 -15.54
N ALA A 95 -12.47 -9.87 -15.33
CA ALA A 95 -11.57 -9.46 -16.41
C ALA A 95 -10.74 -10.63 -16.96
N LEU A 96 -10.32 -11.58 -16.11
CA LEU A 96 -9.61 -12.80 -16.51
C LEU A 96 -10.54 -13.73 -17.31
N ARG A 97 -11.78 -13.94 -16.87
CA ARG A 97 -12.79 -14.73 -17.61
C ARG A 97 -13.08 -14.17 -18.99
N MET A 98 -13.17 -12.84 -19.09
CA MET A 98 -13.43 -12.15 -20.35
C MET A 98 -12.19 -11.96 -21.22
N GLU A 99 -11.04 -12.54 -20.82
CA GLU A 99 -9.73 -12.38 -21.46
C GLU A 99 -9.32 -10.92 -21.69
N ASN A 100 -9.82 -10.00 -20.85
CA ASN A 100 -9.50 -8.59 -20.90
C ASN A 100 -8.24 -8.30 -20.07
N TYR A 101 -7.08 -8.66 -20.61
CA TYR A 101 -5.81 -8.55 -19.87
C TYR A 101 -5.38 -7.12 -19.56
N TYR A 102 -5.88 -6.12 -20.28
CA TYR A 102 -5.65 -4.72 -19.92
C TYR A 102 -6.40 -4.35 -18.63
N ARG A 103 -7.68 -4.74 -18.51
CA ARG A 103 -8.43 -4.56 -17.27
C ARG A 103 -7.87 -5.43 -16.14
N ALA A 104 -7.53 -6.68 -16.41
CA ALA A 104 -6.93 -7.56 -15.40
C ALA A 104 -5.60 -7.00 -14.88
N ALA A 105 -4.76 -6.42 -15.74
CA ALA A 105 -3.53 -5.75 -15.32
C ALA A 105 -3.79 -4.54 -14.41
N PHE A 106 -4.83 -3.75 -14.72
CA PHE A 106 -5.28 -2.63 -13.90
C PHE A 106 -5.72 -3.12 -12.51
N GLU A 107 -6.62 -4.10 -12.44
CA GLU A 107 -7.14 -4.60 -11.17
C GLU A 107 -6.05 -5.26 -10.33
N ALA A 108 -5.14 -6.01 -10.97
CA ALA A 108 -4.01 -6.62 -10.30
C ALA A 108 -3.09 -5.57 -9.66
N ALA A 109 -2.77 -4.48 -10.37
CA ALA A 109 -1.92 -3.41 -9.85
C ALA A 109 -2.60 -2.68 -8.68
N TRP A 110 -3.84 -2.26 -8.85
CA TRP A 110 -4.57 -1.50 -7.83
C TRP A 110 -4.81 -2.31 -6.56
N MET A 111 -5.12 -3.61 -6.69
CA MET A 111 -5.21 -4.50 -5.55
C MET A 111 -3.87 -4.67 -4.83
N ALA A 112 -2.78 -4.88 -5.58
CA ALA A 112 -1.46 -5.04 -4.97
C ALA A 112 -1.02 -3.76 -4.24
N HIS A 113 -1.35 -2.59 -4.78
CA HIS A 113 -1.15 -1.30 -4.13
C HIS A 113 -1.95 -1.21 -2.83
N ALA A 114 -3.26 -1.49 -2.87
CA ALA A 114 -4.13 -1.45 -1.69
C ALA A 114 -3.66 -2.41 -0.59
N ILE A 115 -3.29 -3.65 -0.94
CA ILE A 115 -2.74 -4.64 0.00
C ILE A 115 -1.42 -4.15 0.60
N THR A 116 -0.50 -3.62 -0.22
CA THR A 116 0.82 -3.16 0.23
C THR A 116 0.70 -2.00 1.20
N ASP A 117 -0.16 -1.03 0.89
CA ASP A 117 -0.37 0.12 1.76
C ASP A 117 -1.14 -0.27 3.03
N GLY A 118 -2.18 -1.11 2.91
CA GLY A 118 -2.91 -1.66 4.05
C GLY A 118 -2.04 -2.44 5.03
N LEU A 119 -0.93 -3.00 4.56
CA LEU A 119 0.07 -3.70 5.39
C LEU A 119 1.30 -2.85 5.70
N THR A 120 1.29 -1.55 5.38
CA THR A 120 2.36 -0.62 5.78
C THR A 120 2.09 -0.11 7.20
N PRO A 121 2.97 -0.36 8.19
CA PRO A 121 2.69 -0.02 9.59
C PRO A 121 2.37 1.46 9.84
N ALA A 122 2.93 2.38 9.04
CA ALA A 122 2.62 3.81 9.16
C ALA A 122 1.18 4.16 8.74
N HIS A 123 0.50 3.27 8.02
CA HIS A 123 -0.88 3.42 7.55
C HIS A 123 -1.90 2.82 8.52
N HIS A 124 -1.43 2.22 9.64
CA HIS A 124 -2.27 1.81 10.78
C HIS A 124 -2.43 2.91 11.83
N TYR A 125 -1.58 3.93 11.76
CA TYR A 125 -1.67 5.08 12.66
C TYR A 125 -2.90 5.92 12.32
N PRO A 126 -3.65 6.45 13.31
CA PRO A 126 -4.83 7.29 13.11
C PRO A 126 -4.44 8.69 12.58
N PHE A 127 -3.93 8.70 11.35
CA PHE A 127 -3.34 9.87 10.71
C PHE A 127 -4.39 10.94 10.46
N GLU A 128 -5.59 10.55 10.04
CA GLU A 128 -6.67 11.51 9.77
C GLU A 128 -7.22 12.12 11.06
N GLU A 129 -7.49 11.33 12.10
CA GLU A 129 -7.90 11.88 13.41
C GLU A 129 -6.87 12.89 13.92
N LYS A 130 -5.57 12.55 13.81
CA LYS A 130 -4.51 13.46 14.25
C LYS A 130 -4.48 14.75 13.42
N LEU A 131 -4.77 14.63 12.14
CA LEU A 131 -4.83 15.75 11.24
C LEU A 131 -6.07 16.63 11.45
N GLU A 132 -7.22 16.03 11.68
CA GLU A 132 -8.45 16.72 12.05
C GLU A 132 -8.26 17.49 13.36
N GLU A 133 -7.59 16.89 14.36
CA GLU A 133 -7.20 17.56 15.60
C GLU A 133 -6.32 18.81 15.32
N LEU A 134 -5.30 18.65 14.47
CA LEU A 134 -4.37 19.75 14.16
C LEU A 134 -5.02 20.86 13.31
N ARG A 135 -6.01 20.54 12.48
CA ARG A 135 -6.64 21.48 11.55
C ARG A 135 -7.92 22.11 12.11
N GLY A 136 -8.68 21.36 12.91
CA GLY A 136 -10.06 21.67 13.28
C GLY A 136 -11.07 21.47 12.14
N GLU A 137 -10.67 20.84 11.04
CA GLU A 137 -11.42 20.66 9.80
C GLU A 137 -11.14 19.28 9.20
N GLY A 138 -12.18 18.63 8.65
CA GLY A 138 -12.11 17.30 8.02
C GLY A 138 -11.47 17.28 6.63
N LEU A 139 -11.24 16.07 6.10
CA LEU A 139 -10.54 15.82 4.83
C LEU A 139 -11.15 16.56 3.62
N GLU A 140 -12.48 16.73 3.60
CA GLU A 140 -13.24 17.42 2.53
C GLU A 140 -12.82 18.88 2.29
N THR A 141 -12.06 19.46 3.22
CA THR A 141 -11.53 20.82 3.11
C THR A 141 -10.21 20.89 2.35
N ARG A 142 -9.62 19.75 1.96
CA ARG A 142 -8.26 19.64 1.38
C ARG A 142 -8.24 19.66 -0.15
N ASN A 143 -8.93 20.63 -0.73
CA ASN A 143 -9.22 20.66 -2.16
C ASN A 143 -8.09 21.21 -3.04
N SER A 144 -6.94 21.56 -2.44
CA SER A 144 -5.76 22.00 -3.18
C SER A 144 -4.45 21.47 -2.61
N ALA A 145 -3.42 21.42 -3.45
CA ALA A 145 -2.07 21.07 -3.02
C ALA A 145 -1.54 21.97 -1.89
N LYS A 146 -1.96 23.25 -1.86
CA LYS A 146 -1.60 24.18 -0.80
C LYS A 146 -2.26 23.79 0.52
N ASP A 147 -3.55 23.45 0.48
CA ASP A 147 -4.32 23.11 1.68
C ASP A 147 -3.86 21.79 2.29
N LYS A 148 -3.29 20.90 1.48
CA LYS A 148 -2.61 19.67 1.94
C LYS A 148 -1.25 19.92 2.58
N LEU A 149 -0.49 20.90 2.10
CA LEU A 149 0.89 21.16 2.55
C LEU A 149 0.97 22.12 3.73
N VAL A 150 0.01 23.02 3.90
CA VAL A 150 0.00 24.04 4.95
C VAL A 150 -1.23 23.87 5.82
N LEU A 151 -1.02 23.64 7.12
CA LEU A 151 -2.13 23.53 8.06
C LEU A 151 -2.68 24.92 8.39
N PRO A 152 -4.01 25.07 8.48
CA PRO A 152 -4.65 26.30 8.93
C PRO A 152 -4.38 26.55 10.42
N GLY A 153 -4.74 27.75 10.87
CA GLY A 153 -4.72 28.13 12.27
C GLY A 153 -5.41 29.48 12.47
N THR A 154 -6.24 29.60 13.50
CA THR A 154 -7.04 30.81 13.77
C THR A 154 -6.18 32.03 14.09
N THR A 155 -4.93 31.81 14.54
CA THR A 155 -3.93 32.86 14.76
C THR A 155 -2.62 32.50 14.06
N ALA A 156 -1.77 33.50 13.78
CA ALA A 156 -0.44 33.27 13.21
C ALA A 156 0.41 32.34 14.08
N ARG A 157 0.33 32.48 15.42
CA ARG A 157 1.03 31.60 16.37
C ARG A 157 0.54 30.16 16.29
N MET A 158 -0.78 29.96 16.23
CA MET A 158 -1.38 28.63 16.08
C MET A 158 -1.00 28.00 14.74
N ARG A 159 -1.02 28.76 13.65
CA ARG A 159 -0.58 28.27 12.34
C ARG A 159 0.88 27.80 12.37
N ILE A 160 1.78 28.54 13.01
CA ILE A 160 3.18 28.13 13.19
C ILE A 160 3.27 26.84 14.00
N LYS A 161 2.54 26.76 15.12
CA LYS A 161 2.49 25.56 15.97
C LYS A 161 2.00 24.33 15.19
N ASN A 162 0.87 24.43 14.49
CA ASN A 162 0.27 23.33 13.73
C ASN A 162 1.20 22.84 12.61
N ASN A 163 1.86 23.75 11.90
CA ASN A 163 2.81 23.38 10.86
C ASN A 163 4.11 22.80 11.46
N TRP A 164 4.51 23.19 12.67
CA TRP A 164 5.61 22.54 13.38
C TRP A 164 5.24 21.13 13.85
N GLU A 165 4.02 20.91 14.36
CA GLU A 165 3.54 19.58 14.75
C GLU A 165 3.33 18.66 13.53
N PHE A 166 3.13 19.21 12.34
CA PHE A 166 3.02 18.45 11.11
C PHE A 166 4.39 18.17 10.42
N TRP A 167 5.22 19.20 10.24
CA TRP A 167 6.49 19.13 9.48
C TRP A 167 7.77 19.17 10.33
N GLY A 168 7.68 19.59 11.59
CA GLY A 168 8.85 19.75 12.47
C GLY A 168 9.56 18.44 12.80
N ALA A 169 10.57 18.52 13.66
CA ALA A 169 11.24 17.32 14.17
C ALA A 169 10.22 16.47 14.95
N LYS A 170 10.05 15.20 14.55
CA LYS A 170 8.99 14.29 15.02
C LYS A 170 7.56 14.75 14.68
N GLY A 171 7.39 15.64 13.71
CA GLY A 171 6.07 15.98 13.19
C GLY A 171 5.41 14.79 12.49
N VAL A 172 4.09 14.79 12.41
CA VAL A 172 3.29 13.64 11.94
C VAL A 172 3.69 13.22 10.51
N MET A 173 3.71 14.16 9.57
CA MET A 173 4.06 13.89 8.16
C MET A 173 5.55 13.58 8.01
N THR A 174 6.42 14.28 8.74
CA THR A 174 7.86 14.02 8.70
C THR A 174 8.19 12.61 9.18
N THR A 175 7.52 12.12 10.23
CA THR A 175 7.69 10.78 10.78
C THR A 175 7.21 9.72 9.78
N HIS A 176 6.01 9.88 9.23
CA HIS A 176 5.45 8.99 8.23
C HIS A 176 6.38 8.82 7.01
N LEU A 177 6.77 9.94 6.38
CA LEU A 177 7.67 9.93 5.22
C LEU A 177 9.05 9.34 5.53
N ALA A 178 9.54 9.53 6.74
CA ALA A 178 10.83 8.99 7.17
C ALA A 178 10.77 7.47 7.39
N PHE A 179 9.67 6.95 7.92
CA PHE A 179 9.43 5.51 8.04
C PHE A 179 9.40 4.84 6.67
N GLU A 180 8.57 5.36 5.77
CA GLU A 180 8.44 4.91 4.40
C GLU A 180 9.80 4.93 3.65
N LEU A 181 10.57 6.02 3.80
CA LEU A 181 11.91 6.12 3.23
C LEU A 181 12.88 5.09 3.84
N GLY A 182 12.72 4.76 5.11
CA GLY A 182 13.46 3.70 5.81
C GLY A 182 13.21 2.34 5.17
N VAL A 183 11.95 1.97 4.96
CA VAL A 183 11.53 0.75 4.24
C VAL A 183 12.13 0.75 2.83
N ALA A 184 11.90 1.80 2.05
CA ALA A 184 12.38 1.88 0.67
C ALA A 184 13.92 1.79 0.56
N THR A 185 14.65 2.44 1.47
CA THR A 185 16.11 2.39 1.51
C THR A 185 16.59 0.98 1.87
N THR A 186 15.95 0.35 2.85
CA THR A 186 16.23 -1.02 3.29
C THR A 186 16.06 -2.02 2.15
N LEU A 187 15.02 -1.86 1.35
CA LEU A 187 14.72 -2.76 0.24
C LEU A 187 15.57 -2.46 -1.00
N SER A 188 15.98 -1.21 -1.25
CA SER A 188 16.75 -0.81 -2.44
C SER A 188 17.98 -1.69 -2.73
N GLY A 189 18.66 -2.19 -1.68
CA GLY A 189 19.79 -3.12 -1.81
C GLY A 189 19.51 -4.58 -1.40
N ALA A 190 18.28 -4.94 -1.07
CA ALA A 190 17.92 -6.31 -0.69
C ALA A 190 17.67 -7.19 -1.92
N ALA A 191 18.05 -8.47 -1.88
CA ALA A 191 17.48 -9.47 -2.78
C ALA A 191 16.13 -9.90 -2.20
N LEU A 192 15.05 -9.68 -2.95
CA LEU A 192 13.69 -10.08 -2.54
C LEU A 192 13.27 -11.41 -3.17
N ASP A 193 14.08 -11.94 -4.08
CA ASP A 193 13.80 -13.21 -4.73
C ASP A 193 13.98 -14.33 -3.68
N GLY A 194 12.86 -14.93 -3.25
CA GLY A 194 12.84 -16.02 -2.26
C GLY A 194 12.54 -15.62 -0.82
N ILE A 195 12.11 -14.38 -0.54
CA ILE A 195 11.77 -13.94 0.83
C ILE A 195 10.48 -14.57 1.36
N HIS A 196 9.52 -14.84 0.48
CA HIS A 196 8.38 -15.70 0.68
C HIS A 196 8.20 -16.51 -0.60
N ARG A 197 7.94 -17.80 -0.47
CA ARG A 197 7.70 -18.68 -1.61
C ARG A 197 6.25 -19.12 -1.54
N PHE A 198 5.40 -18.48 -2.34
CA PHE A 198 4.01 -18.88 -2.48
C PHE A 198 3.93 -20.36 -2.87
N ASP A 199 3.16 -21.14 -2.12
CA ASP A 199 3.08 -22.60 -2.29
C ASP A 199 1.66 -23.16 -2.05
N GLU A 200 1.56 -24.50 -2.06
CA GLU A 200 0.28 -25.21 -1.90
C GLU A 200 -0.36 -24.99 -0.52
N ALA A 201 0.43 -24.68 0.52
CA ALA A 201 -0.13 -24.38 1.83
C ALA A 201 -0.85 -23.04 1.82
N ASP A 202 -0.27 -22.03 1.16
CA ASP A 202 -0.95 -20.74 0.97
C ASP A 202 -2.25 -20.90 0.17
N ILE A 203 -2.24 -21.73 -0.89
CA ILE A 203 -3.43 -22.01 -1.69
C ILE A 203 -4.50 -22.75 -0.88
N ALA A 204 -4.10 -23.72 -0.06
CA ALA A 204 -5.01 -24.48 0.79
C ALA A 204 -5.68 -23.58 1.85
N GLU A 205 -4.90 -22.73 2.52
CA GLU A 205 -5.42 -21.75 3.49
C GLU A 205 -6.38 -20.76 2.82
N LEU A 206 -6.00 -20.24 1.64
CA LEU A 206 -6.85 -19.33 0.88
C LEU A 206 -8.20 -19.96 0.52
N ARG A 207 -8.22 -21.23 0.12
CA ARG A 207 -9.46 -21.97 -0.18
C ARG A 207 -10.29 -22.26 1.05
N GLN A 208 -9.64 -22.49 2.20
CA GLN A 208 -10.33 -22.83 3.44
C GLN A 208 -10.97 -21.61 4.09
N ASP A 209 -10.21 -20.52 4.20
CA ASP A 209 -10.58 -19.38 5.05
C ASP A 209 -11.05 -18.17 4.22
N GLY A 210 -10.70 -18.12 2.93
CA GLY A 210 -10.97 -16.98 2.05
C GLY A 210 -9.98 -15.82 2.24
N PHE A 211 -9.84 -14.99 1.21
CA PHE A 211 -8.80 -13.95 1.19
C PHE A 211 -8.97 -12.93 2.33
N ARG A 212 -10.19 -12.44 2.57
CA ARG A 212 -10.45 -11.43 3.61
C ARG A 212 -10.01 -11.87 5.00
N ALA A 213 -10.30 -13.12 5.39
CA ALA A 213 -9.90 -13.65 6.69
C ALA A 213 -8.38 -13.74 6.80
N VAL A 214 -7.72 -14.25 5.75
CA VAL A 214 -6.26 -14.34 5.68
C VAL A 214 -5.61 -12.96 5.73
N PHE A 215 -6.14 -11.98 5.00
CA PHE A 215 -5.64 -10.61 5.01
C PHE A 215 -5.75 -9.98 6.40
N LEU A 216 -6.87 -10.18 7.11
CA LEU A 216 -7.04 -9.70 8.48
C LEU A 216 -6.04 -10.34 9.45
N HIS A 217 -5.77 -11.65 9.33
CA HIS A 217 -4.72 -12.29 10.14
C HIS A 217 -3.35 -11.67 9.87
N ILE A 218 -2.98 -11.47 8.60
CA ILE A 218 -1.71 -10.82 8.22
C ILE A 218 -1.65 -9.36 8.72
N LEU A 219 -2.77 -8.64 8.64
CA LEU A 219 -2.89 -7.27 9.12
C LEU A 219 -2.59 -7.18 10.63
N HIS A 220 -3.20 -8.07 11.42
CA HIS A 220 -2.92 -8.13 12.85
C HIS A 220 -1.49 -8.56 13.16
N ASP A 221 -0.94 -9.54 12.43
CA ASP A 221 0.47 -9.93 12.57
C ASP A 221 1.40 -8.73 12.34
N VAL A 222 1.17 -7.96 11.27
CA VAL A 222 1.93 -6.73 10.98
C VAL A 222 1.73 -5.68 12.06
N HIS A 223 0.50 -5.47 12.52
CA HIS A 223 0.20 -4.50 13.57
C HIS A 223 0.94 -4.82 14.88
N THR A 224 0.94 -6.09 15.29
CA THR A 224 1.62 -6.54 16.52
C THR A 224 3.15 -6.40 16.50
N MET A 225 3.76 -6.23 15.32
CA MET A 225 5.19 -5.94 15.23
C MET A 225 5.57 -4.60 15.88
N GLY A 226 4.62 -3.65 16.01
CA GLY A 226 4.87 -2.35 16.66
C GLY A 226 5.95 -1.51 15.96
N MET A 227 6.19 -1.74 14.67
CA MET A 227 7.33 -1.16 13.94
C MET A 227 7.28 0.37 13.89
N TYR A 228 6.08 0.94 13.69
CA TYR A 228 5.90 2.39 13.59
C TYR A 228 6.10 3.08 14.95
N ASP A 229 5.66 2.45 16.04
CA ASP A 229 5.89 2.94 17.40
C ASP A 229 7.37 2.87 17.79
N GLU A 230 8.05 1.76 17.50
CA GLU A 230 9.51 1.67 17.69
C GLU A 230 10.21 2.78 16.90
N PHE A 231 9.82 2.99 15.65
CA PHE A 231 10.39 4.04 14.81
C PHE A 231 10.18 5.44 15.40
N GLY A 232 8.98 5.75 15.89
CA GLY A 232 8.68 7.04 16.54
C GLY A 232 9.55 7.29 17.78
N GLN A 233 9.91 6.23 18.51
CA GLN A 233 10.73 6.30 19.72
C GLN A 233 12.24 6.37 19.42
N LYS A 234 12.72 5.52 18.51
CA LYS A 234 14.15 5.23 18.31
C LYS A 234 14.71 5.70 16.96
N GLY A 235 13.85 6.15 16.04
CA GLY A 235 14.19 6.39 14.65
C GLY A 235 14.44 5.09 13.86
N TRP A 236 15.01 5.18 12.66
CA TRP A 236 15.27 4.00 11.82
C TRP A 236 16.48 3.20 12.34
N THR A 237 16.22 2.05 12.96
CA THR A 237 17.25 1.20 13.57
C THR A 237 17.68 0.05 12.65
N ARG A 238 18.81 -0.61 12.99
CA ARG A 238 19.20 -1.87 12.32
C ARG A 238 18.20 -3.00 12.59
N HIS A 239 17.49 -2.94 13.71
CA HIS A 239 16.46 -3.90 14.08
C HIS A 239 15.28 -3.78 13.10
N LEU A 240 14.70 -2.58 12.98
CA LEU A 240 13.64 -2.28 11.99
C LEU A 240 14.06 -2.67 10.56
N ALA A 241 15.27 -2.31 10.13
CA ALA A 241 15.75 -2.66 8.80
C ALA A 241 15.85 -4.19 8.56
N ARG A 242 16.09 -4.99 9.61
CA ARG A 242 16.14 -6.45 9.53
C ARG A 242 14.75 -7.05 9.55
N GLU A 243 13.91 -6.61 10.47
CA GLU A 243 12.50 -7.02 10.61
C GLU A 243 11.71 -6.72 9.34
N THR A 244 11.88 -5.53 8.74
CA THR A 244 11.31 -5.18 7.43
C THR A 244 11.62 -6.25 6.37
N LYS A 245 12.87 -6.72 6.28
CA LYS A 245 13.27 -7.67 5.25
C LYS A 245 12.82 -9.11 5.54
N ARG A 246 12.79 -9.49 6.81
CA ARG A 246 12.62 -10.89 7.23
C ARG A 246 11.19 -11.24 7.60
N GLU A 247 10.37 -10.25 7.90
CA GLU A 247 9.04 -10.47 8.48
C GLU A 247 8.01 -9.67 7.69
N LEU A 248 8.10 -8.33 7.69
CA LEU A 248 7.11 -7.46 7.03
C LEU A 248 6.96 -7.74 5.52
N VAL A 249 8.03 -7.65 4.73
CA VAL A 249 7.91 -7.78 3.27
C VAL A 249 7.51 -9.20 2.82
N PRO A 250 8.00 -10.29 3.44
CA PRO A 250 7.44 -11.63 3.22
C PRO A 250 5.92 -11.69 3.39
N LEU A 251 5.37 -11.10 4.46
CA LEU A 251 3.93 -11.06 4.70
C LEU A 251 3.18 -10.27 3.62
N ILE A 252 3.71 -9.12 3.21
CA ILE A 252 3.13 -8.31 2.13
C ILE A 252 3.13 -9.09 0.81
N VAL A 253 4.25 -9.71 0.44
CA VAL A 253 4.35 -10.52 -0.78
C VAL A 253 3.36 -11.69 -0.75
N ARG A 254 3.24 -12.37 0.39
CA ARG A 254 2.27 -13.46 0.61
C ARG A 254 0.84 -12.96 0.37
N ALA A 255 0.46 -11.85 0.99
CA ALA A 255 -0.87 -11.27 0.82
C ALA A 255 -1.16 -10.88 -0.65
N VAL A 256 -0.21 -10.25 -1.35
CA VAL A 256 -0.39 -9.92 -2.78
C VAL A 256 -0.53 -11.17 -3.64
N CYS A 257 0.29 -12.21 -3.40
CA CYS A 257 0.14 -13.49 -4.09
C CYS A 257 -1.24 -14.11 -3.85
N MET A 258 -1.68 -14.17 -2.60
CA MET A 258 -2.99 -14.74 -2.24
C MET A 258 -4.15 -13.93 -2.81
N GLY A 259 -4.07 -12.60 -2.86
CA GLY A 259 -5.10 -11.75 -3.45
C GLY A 259 -5.25 -11.99 -4.95
N TRP A 260 -4.14 -12.01 -5.70
CA TRP A 260 -4.17 -12.37 -7.12
C TRP A 260 -4.67 -13.80 -7.35
N TYR A 261 -4.24 -14.74 -6.51
CA TYR A 261 -4.66 -16.14 -6.65
C TYR A 261 -6.14 -16.36 -6.29
N ALA A 262 -6.70 -15.56 -5.37
CA ALA A 262 -8.13 -15.59 -5.07
C ALA A 262 -8.97 -15.26 -6.30
N ALA A 263 -8.58 -14.22 -7.04
CA ALA A 263 -9.24 -13.85 -8.30
C ALA A 263 -9.09 -14.93 -9.37
N ILE A 264 -7.96 -15.64 -9.41
CA ILE A 264 -7.75 -16.78 -10.32
C ILE A 264 -8.70 -17.93 -9.97
N ILE A 265 -8.77 -18.32 -8.69
CA ILE A 265 -9.70 -19.36 -8.22
C ILE A 265 -11.14 -19.00 -8.60
N GLN A 266 -11.57 -17.78 -8.28
CA GLN A 266 -12.93 -17.30 -8.57
C GLN A 266 -13.24 -17.31 -10.07
N ALA A 267 -12.26 -16.97 -10.92
CA ALA A 267 -12.42 -16.99 -12.37
C ALA A 267 -12.57 -18.41 -12.95
N GLN A 268 -12.06 -19.43 -12.25
CA GLN A 268 -12.17 -20.84 -12.65
C GLN A 268 -13.44 -21.52 -12.15
N GLU A 269 -14.01 -21.06 -11.04
CA GLU A 269 -15.19 -21.64 -10.41
C GLU A 269 -16.52 -21.11 -10.98
N SER A 270 -16.49 -20.03 -11.78
CA SER A 270 -17.66 -19.34 -12.34
C SER A 270 -17.86 -19.61 -13.84
#